data_AF-A0A9D0N439-F1
#
_entry.id   AF-A0A9D0N439-F1
#
_cell.length_a   1.000
_cell.length_b   1.000
_cell.length_c   1.000
_cell.angle_alpha   90.00
_cell.angle_beta   90.00
_cell.angle_gamma   90.00
#
_symmetry.space_group_name_H-M   'P 1'
#
loop_
_entity.id
_entity.type
_entity.pdbx_description
1 polymer ?
#
loop_
_entity_poly.entity_id
_entity_poly.type
_entity_poly.pdbx_seq_one_letter_code
_entity_poly.pdbx_strand_id
1 'polypeptide(L)'
;MKLILTTIISFAIISCSSLSQPINENLDSEVGWMHGNCLAIKNSNISSQQHFTLIHLGDKKTIEKAVIIKKATTGEECYPLLDDRADINNNAGYFFYRVKSKETVNFAIGIFKPENISSLDYAFCNTTEGIQFSVSQRGSVIWEGYYYLGYASGPTCK
;
A
#
# COMPACT_ATOMS: atom_id res chain seq x y z
N MET A 1 15.82 66.57 -33.84
CA MET A 1 16.44 65.22 -33.77
C MET A 1 15.96 64.56 -32.49
N LYS A 2 15.20 63.46 -32.65
CA LYS A 2 14.76 62.42 -31.69
C LYS A 2 14.11 62.79 -30.34
N LEU A 3 12.80 62.51 -30.36
CA LEU A 3 11.80 62.19 -29.33
C LEU A 3 12.16 60.90 -28.54
N ILE A 4 11.99 60.86 -27.21
CA ILE A 4 11.80 59.64 -26.39
C ILE A 4 11.02 60.09 -25.12
N LEU A 5 9.69 60.22 -25.16
CA LEU A 5 8.64 59.20 -24.91
C LEU A 5 8.87 58.29 -23.69
N THR A 6 8.14 58.64 -22.63
CA THR A 6 7.76 57.89 -21.42
C THR A 6 7.21 56.50 -21.70
N THR A 7 7.63 55.50 -20.91
CA THR A 7 6.80 54.32 -20.56
C THR A 7 7.40 53.56 -19.38
N ILE A 8 6.70 53.51 -18.25
CA ILE A 8 6.77 52.38 -17.31
C ILE A 8 5.33 52.03 -16.94
N ILE A 9 4.79 51.02 -17.64
CA ILE A 9 3.51 50.38 -17.32
C ILE A 9 3.85 49.14 -16.49
N SER A 10 3.62 49.22 -15.19
CA SER A 10 3.75 48.08 -14.28
C SER A 10 2.49 47.20 -14.37
N PHE A 11 2.56 46.11 -15.12
CA PHE A 11 1.58 45.03 -15.06
C PHE A 11 1.88 44.14 -13.84
N ALA A 12 1.09 44.30 -12.77
CA ALA A 12 1.06 43.35 -11.66
C ALA A 12 0.13 42.19 -12.03
N ILE A 13 0.71 41.07 -12.47
CA ILE A 13 -0.04 39.84 -12.71
C ILE A 13 -0.19 39.14 -11.35
N ILE A 14 -1.39 39.18 -10.78
CA ILE A 14 -1.77 38.40 -9.60
C ILE A 14 -2.01 36.97 -10.09
N SER A 15 -0.96 36.14 -10.08
CA SER A 15 -1.08 34.70 -10.25
C SER A 15 -1.70 34.10 -9.00
N CYS A 16 -3.02 33.89 -9.03
CA CYS A 16 -3.71 33.03 -8.07
C CYS A 16 -3.30 31.59 -8.36
N SER A 17 -2.26 31.11 -7.67
CA SER A 17 -1.84 29.72 -7.71
C SER A 17 -2.76 28.95 -6.77
N SER A 18 -3.70 28.19 -7.34
CA SER A 18 -4.44 27.17 -6.61
C SER A 18 -3.42 26.17 -6.06
N LEU A 19 -3.04 26.32 -4.79
CA LEU A 19 -2.20 25.37 -4.09
C LEU A 19 -3.03 24.10 -3.85
N SER A 20 -3.06 23.21 -4.83
CA SER A 20 -3.50 21.83 -4.58
C SER A 20 -2.48 21.24 -3.61
N GLN A 21 -2.89 21.04 -2.35
CA GLN A 21 -2.08 20.27 -1.42
C GLN A 21 -1.82 18.90 -2.05
N PRO A 22 -0.56 18.47 -2.22
CA PRO A 22 -0.30 17.09 -2.55
C PRO A 22 -0.89 16.26 -1.43
N ILE A 23 -1.76 15.31 -1.75
CA ILE A 23 -2.21 14.25 -0.84
C ILE A 23 -0.94 13.44 -0.56
N ASN A 24 -0.17 13.88 0.43
CA ASN A 24 1.04 13.24 0.91
C ASN A 24 0.75 12.62 2.27
N GLU A 25 -0.37 11.90 2.36
CA GLU A 25 -0.61 11.01 3.47
C GLU A 25 0.14 9.72 3.17
N ASN A 26 1.20 9.47 3.94
CA ASN A 26 1.97 8.25 3.82
C ASN A 26 1.11 7.06 4.28
N LEU A 27 0.52 6.36 3.33
CA LEU A 27 -0.36 5.19 3.56
C LEU A 27 0.38 3.96 4.07
N ASP A 28 1.73 3.94 4.07
CA ASP A 28 2.54 2.78 4.45
C ASP A 28 2.26 2.25 5.87
N SER A 29 1.83 3.14 6.76
CA SER A 29 1.51 2.78 8.16
C SER A 29 0.07 2.29 8.36
N GLU A 30 -0.78 2.40 7.33
CA GLU A 30 -2.22 2.15 7.39
C GLU A 30 -2.68 1.06 6.43
N VAL A 31 -1.90 0.83 5.37
CA VAL A 31 -2.15 -0.15 4.31
C VAL A 31 -1.03 -1.18 4.30
N GLY A 32 -1.40 -2.46 4.27
CA GLY A 32 -0.48 -3.59 4.21
C GLY A 32 -0.97 -4.67 3.25
N TRP A 33 -0.07 -5.52 2.79
CA TRP A 33 -0.41 -6.70 1.99
C TRP A 33 -0.46 -7.94 2.87
N MET A 34 -1.21 -8.95 2.41
CA MET A 34 -1.40 -10.20 3.13
C MET A 34 -1.14 -11.40 2.22
N HIS A 35 -0.48 -12.42 2.77
CA HIS A 35 -0.41 -13.76 2.19
C HIS A 35 -0.85 -14.78 3.24
N GLY A 36 -1.90 -15.54 2.95
CA GLY A 36 -2.51 -16.43 3.93
C GLY A 36 -3.08 -15.64 5.11
N ASN A 37 -2.68 -16.01 6.32
CA ASN A 37 -3.07 -15.34 7.57
C ASN A 37 -2.01 -14.34 8.07
N CYS A 38 -1.06 -13.92 7.22
CA CYS A 38 0.01 -13.01 7.62
C CYS A 38 -0.09 -11.66 6.92
N LEU A 39 -0.30 -10.61 7.73
CA LEU A 39 -0.25 -9.21 7.31
C LEU A 39 1.17 -8.68 7.43
N ALA A 40 1.66 -8.08 6.35
CA ALA A 40 2.88 -7.31 6.29
C ALA A 40 2.54 -5.82 6.10
N ILE A 41 3.01 -4.98 7.03
CA ILE A 41 2.72 -3.54 7.05
C ILE A 41 3.88 -2.77 7.68
N LYS A 42 4.16 -1.56 7.20
CA LYS A 42 5.24 -0.71 7.74
C LYS A 42 4.77 0.07 8.96
N ASN A 43 4.18 -0.64 9.92
CA ASN A 43 3.73 -0.11 11.21
C ASN A 43 3.99 -1.16 12.30
N SER A 44 4.95 -0.87 13.19
CA SER A 44 5.33 -1.77 14.27
C SER A 44 4.38 -1.76 15.46
N ASN A 45 3.45 -0.80 15.52
CA ASN A 45 2.71 -0.42 16.72
C ASN A 45 1.23 -0.82 16.63
N ILE A 46 0.93 -1.92 15.93
CA ILE A 46 -0.41 -2.47 15.83
C ILE A 46 -0.69 -3.37 17.03
N SER A 47 -1.76 -3.05 17.76
CA SER A 47 -2.18 -3.79 18.93
C SER A 47 -2.88 -5.10 18.58
N SER A 48 -2.76 -6.11 19.45
CA SER A 48 -3.62 -7.29 19.39
C SER A 48 -5.09 -6.91 19.54
N GLN A 49 -5.98 -7.68 18.93
CA GLN A 49 -7.43 -7.46 18.86
C GLN A 49 -7.87 -6.21 18.07
N GLN A 50 -6.93 -5.47 17.49
CA GLN A 50 -7.26 -4.38 16.59
C GLN A 50 -7.94 -4.93 15.32
N HIS A 51 -9.09 -4.33 15.00
CA HIS A 51 -9.83 -4.64 13.79
C HIS A 51 -9.37 -3.78 12.62
N PHE A 52 -9.44 -4.36 11.42
CA PHE A 52 -9.15 -3.68 10.17
C PHE A 52 -9.99 -4.25 9.04
N THR A 53 -10.09 -3.52 7.94
CA THR A 53 -10.79 -3.98 6.74
C THR A 53 -9.82 -4.79 5.88
N LEU A 54 -10.27 -5.95 5.42
CA LEU A 54 -9.51 -6.85 4.57
C LEU A 54 -10.19 -6.97 3.21
N ILE A 55 -9.42 -6.74 2.16
CA ILE A 55 -9.86 -6.79 0.76
C ILE A 55 -9.18 -7.99 0.11
N HIS A 56 -9.95 -9.04 -0.16
CA HIS A 56 -9.44 -10.24 -0.81
C HIS A 56 -9.12 -9.97 -2.27
N LEU A 57 -7.99 -10.49 -2.73
CA LEU A 57 -7.51 -10.40 -4.09
C LEU A 57 -7.56 -11.77 -4.76
N GLY A 58 -8.11 -11.83 -5.98
CA GLY A 58 -8.30 -13.07 -6.74
C GLY A 58 -9.63 -13.06 -7.50
N ASP A 59 -10.16 -14.25 -7.80
CA ASP A 59 -11.35 -14.44 -8.64
C ASP A 59 -12.61 -13.79 -8.06
N LYS A 60 -12.71 -13.72 -6.73
CA LYS A 60 -13.81 -13.07 -6.03
C LYS A 60 -13.27 -12.02 -5.09
N LYS A 61 -13.43 -10.75 -5.46
CA LYS A 61 -13.17 -9.62 -4.55
C LYS A 61 -14.24 -9.62 -3.45
N THR A 62 -13.83 -9.95 -2.23
CA THR A 62 -14.66 -9.84 -1.03
C THR A 62 -14.03 -8.84 -0.06
N ILE A 63 -14.88 -8.14 0.66
CA ILE A 63 -14.48 -7.20 1.72
C ILE A 63 -15.01 -7.74 3.03
N GLU A 64 -14.14 -7.86 4.03
CA GLU A 64 -14.53 -8.31 5.37
C GLU A 64 -13.76 -7.56 6.46
N LYS A 65 -14.18 -7.78 7.71
CA LYS A 65 -13.41 -7.34 8.87
C LYS A 65 -12.51 -8.49 9.34
N ALA A 66 -11.25 -8.18 9.56
CA ALA A 66 -10.28 -9.09 10.15
C ALA A 66 -9.80 -8.54 11.50
N VAL A 67 -9.07 -9.36 12.25
CA VAL A 67 -8.54 -8.99 13.56
C VAL A 67 -7.08 -9.43 13.71
N ILE A 68 -6.27 -8.55 14.29
CA ILE A 68 -4.88 -8.84 14.64
C ILE A 68 -4.85 -9.76 15.84
N ILE A 69 -4.16 -10.90 15.72
CA ILE A 69 -3.96 -11.82 16.83
C ILE A 69 -2.71 -11.43 17.62
N LYS A 70 -1.56 -11.37 16.93
CA LYS A 70 -0.27 -11.03 17.52
C LYS A 70 0.75 -10.68 16.43
N LYS A 71 1.86 -10.05 16.82
CA LYS A 71 3.03 -9.92 15.96
C LYS A 71 3.61 -11.30 15.65
N ALA A 72 3.93 -11.53 14.38
CA ALA A 72 4.58 -12.74 13.90
C ALA A 72 6.10 -12.53 13.88
N THR A 73 6.86 -13.56 14.24
CA THR A 73 8.33 -13.49 14.29
C THR A 73 9.04 -14.66 13.62
N THR A 74 8.30 -15.65 13.11
CA THR A 74 8.87 -16.85 12.49
C THR A 74 8.12 -17.24 11.22
N GLY A 75 8.78 -18.03 10.35
CA GLY A 75 8.19 -18.56 9.12
C GLY A 75 7.00 -19.50 9.34
N GLU A 76 6.94 -20.20 10.47
CA GLU A 76 5.79 -21.04 10.85
C GLU A 76 4.51 -20.23 11.06
N GLU A 77 4.66 -18.98 11.47
CA GLU A 77 3.55 -18.06 11.73
C GLU A 77 3.15 -17.26 10.50
N CYS A 78 4.10 -17.04 9.58
CA CYS A 78 3.98 -16.10 8.49
C CYS A 78 4.92 -16.49 7.33
N TYR A 79 4.36 -16.81 6.17
CA TYR A 79 5.18 -17.24 5.02
C TYR A 79 6.28 -16.26 4.61
N PRO A 80 6.07 -14.93 4.60
CA PRO A 80 7.13 -13.95 4.39
C PRO A 80 8.35 -14.04 5.32
N LEU A 81 8.24 -14.73 6.46
CA LEU A 81 9.29 -14.91 7.45
C LEU A 81 9.98 -16.29 7.34
N LEU A 82 9.77 -17.03 6.26
CA LEU A 82 10.55 -18.23 5.98
C LEU A 82 12.00 -17.86 5.65
N ASP A 83 12.94 -18.74 6.00
CA ASP A 83 14.38 -18.46 6.04
C ASP A 83 14.95 -17.91 4.73
N ASP A 84 14.43 -18.34 3.58
CA ASP A 84 14.86 -17.94 2.24
C ASP A 84 14.41 -16.53 1.81
N ARG A 85 13.54 -15.89 2.60
CA ARG A 85 12.94 -14.58 2.25
C ARG A 85 12.75 -13.63 3.42
N ALA A 86 12.96 -14.08 4.66
CA ALA A 86 12.76 -13.27 5.86
C ALA A 86 13.61 -12.00 5.83
N ASP A 87 14.90 -12.10 5.54
CA ASP A 87 15.83 -10.97 5.57
C ASP A 87 15.42 -9.86 4.60
N ILE A 88 15.07 -10.22 3.36
CA ILE A 88 14.68 -9.24 2.34
C ILE A 88 13.35 -8.56 2.73
N ASN A 89 12.36 -9.34 3.16
CA ASN A 89 11.06 -8.78 3.55
C ASN A 89 11.15 -7.91 4.83
N ASN A 90 11.99 -8.29 5.81
CA ASN A 90 12.27 -7.47 6.99
C ASN A 90 13.01 -6.17 6.61
N ASN A 91 14.03 -6.27 5.76
CA ASN A 91 14.84 -5.12 5.32
C ASN A 91 14.04 -4.13 4.45
N ALA A 92 12.93 -4.57 3.83
CA ALA A 92 11.96 -3.71 3.17
C ALA A 92 11.11 -2.86 4.15
N GLY A 93 11.29 -3.04 5.46
CA GLY A 93 10.64 -2.26 6.52
C GLY A 93 9.31 -2.81 6.99
N TYR A 94 8.94 -4.03 6.58
CA TYR A 94 7.68 -4.65 7.00
C TYR A 94 7.77 -5.21 8.42
N PHE A 95 6.67 -5.05 9.14
CA PHE A 95 6.35 -5.80 10.35
C PHE A 95 5.23 -6.78 10.03
N PHE A 96 5.33 -7.96 10.63
CA PHE A 96 4.44 -9.08 10.33
C PHE A 96 3.50 -9.37 11.47
N TYR A 97 2.25 -9.66 11.15
CA TYR A 97 1.19 -9.93 12.13
C TYR A 97 0.37 -11.13 11.70
N ARG A 98 0.10 -12.02 12.66
CA ARG A 98 -0.92 -13.07 12.47
C ARG A 98 -2.30 -12.45 12.55
N VAL A 99 -3.11 -12.81 11.58
CA VAL A 99 -4.47 -12.29 11.39
C VAL A 99 -5.46 -13.45 11.50
N LYS A 100 -6.64 -13.15 12.05
CA LYS A 100 -7.82 -14.01 11.91
C LYS A 100 -8.81 -13.34 10.97
N SER A 101 -9.07 -14.01 9.85
CA SER A 101 -10.10 -13.70 8.85
C SER A 101 -11.29 -14.65 9.01
N LYS A 102 -12.43 -14.33 8.37
CA LYS A 102 -13.57 -15.25 8.32
C LYS A 102 -13.39 -16.25 7.20
N GLU A 103 -12.96 -15.79 6.02
CA GLU A 103 -12.68 -16.62 4.87
C GLU A 103 -11.18 -16.95 4.77
N THR A 104 -10.84 -18.06 4.10
CA THR A 104 -9.45 -18.37 3.75
C THR A 104 -8.96 -17.35 2.72
N VAL A 105 -7.79 -16.77 3.00
CA VAL A 105 -7.19 -15.74 2.15
C VAL A 105 -6.01 -16.35 1.42
N ASN A 106 -5.90 -16.13 0.10
CA ASN A 106 -4.64 -16.31 -0.60
C ASN A 106 -3.83 -15.01 -0.52
N PHE A 107 -4.26 -13.99 -1.27
CA PHE A 107 -3.70 -12.64 -1.23
C PHE A 107 -4.77 -11.62 -0.84
N ALA A 108 -4.37 -10.60 -0.08
CA ALA A 108 -5.28 -9.52 0.31
C ALA A 108 -4.53 -8.21 0.58
N ILE A 109 -5.29 -7.12 0.68
CA ILE A 109 -4.83 -5.83 1.20
C ILE A 109 -5.61 -5.52 2.50
N GLY A 110 -4.88 -5.16 3.56
CA GLY A 110 -5.43 -4.74 4.85
C GLY A 110 -5.39 -3.22 5.01
N ILE A 111 -6.45 -2.63 5.54
CA ILE A 111 -6.62 -1.19 5.73
C ILE A 111 -7.16 -0.88 7.12
N PHE A 112 -6.42 -0.12 7.92
CA PHE A 112 -6.82 0.27 9.28
C PHE A 112 -7.71 1.51 9.34
N LYS A 113 -7.60 2.43 8.38
CA LYS A 113 -8.45 3.62 8.26
C LYS A 113 -9.25 3.57 6.96
N PRO A 114 -10.48 3.04 6.99
CA PRO A 114 -11.22 2.61 5.81
C PRO A 114 -11.90 3.75 5.03
N GLU A 115 -11.40 4.98 5.08
CA GLU A 115 -12.07 6.08 4.39
C GLU A 115 -12.06 5.86 2.87
N ASN A 116 -13.26 5.88 2.28
CA ASN A 116 -13.49 5.75 0.84
C ASN A 116 -13.01 4.43 0.18
N ILE A 117 -12.96 3.31 0.91
CA ILE A 117 -12.55 1.98 0.39
C ILE A 117 -13.23 1.57 -0.91
N SER A 118 -14.52 1.89 -1.08
CA SER A 118 -15.31 1.52 -2.26
C SER A 118 -14.92 2.25 -3.55
N SER A 119 -14.19 3.36 -3.43
CA SER A 119 -13.72 4.16 -4.57
C SER A 119 -12.29 3.83 -5.01
N LEU A 120 -11.67 2.85 -4.35
CA LEU A 120 -10.29 2.45 -4.57
C LEU A 120 -10.24 1.16 -5.39
N ASP A 121 -9.25 1.10 -6.27
CA ASP A 121 -8.93 -0.07 -7.08
C ASP A 121 -7.80 -0.85 -6.43
N TYR A 122 -8.06 -2.12 -6.15
CA TYR A 122 -7.10 -3.04 -5.54
C TYR A 122 -6.63 -4.07 -6.56
N ALA A 123 -5.31 -4.25 -6.66
CA ALA A 123 -4.70 -5.18 -7.58
C ALA A 123 -3.42 -5.81 -7.00
N PHE A 124 -3.04 -6.93 -7.61
CA PHE A 124 -1.72 -7.53 -7.47
C PHE A 124 -1.28 -8.13 -8.80
N CYS A 125 0.02 -8.29 -8.97
CA CYS A 125 0.62 -9.02 -10.08
C CYS A 125 1.94 -9.66 -9.66
N ASN A 126 2.35 -10.69 -10.39
CA ASN A 126 3.62 -11.36 -10.15
C ASN A 126 4.74 -10.63 -10.88
N THR A 127 5.87 -10.48 -10.20
CA THR A 127 7.15 -10.11 -10.81
C THR A 127 8.00 -11.37 -10.96
N THR A 128 9.22 -11.22 -11.49
CA THR A 128 10.16 -12.35 -11.55
C THR A 128 10.50 -12.88 -10.17
N GLU A 129 10.52 -12.06 -9.11
CA GLU A 129 11.04 -12.46 -7.79
C GLU A 129 10.00 -12.37 -6.66
N GLY A 130 8.80 -11.91 -6.97
CA GLY A 130 7.86 -11.51 -5.94
C GLY A 130 6.47 -11.18 -6.46
N ILE A 131 5.71 -10.51 -5.59
CA ILE A 131 4.35 -10.05 -5.87
C ILE A 131 4.28 -8.57 -5.56
N GLN A 132 3.84 -7.78 -6.54
CA GLN A 132 3.54 -6.37 -6.37
C GLN A 132 2.05 -6.23 -6.06
N PHE A 133 1.75 -5.47 -5.01
CA PHE A 133 0.41 -5.08 -4.61
C PHE A 133 0.25 -3.58 -4.85
N SER A 134 -0.94 -3.15 -5.25
CA SER A 134 -1.21 -1.74 -5.49
C SER A 134 -2.62 -1.36 -5.07
N VAL A 135 -2.74 -0.14 -4.53
CA VAL A 135 -4.02 0.56 -4.37
C VAL A 135 -4.00 1.80 -5.25
N SER A 136 -5.03 1.97 -6.07
CA SER A 136 -5.19 3.12 -6.95
C SER A 136 -6.46 3.89 -6.65
N GLN A 137 -6.45 5.20 -6.87
CA GLN A 137 -7.62 6.06 -6.82
C GLN A 137 -7.68 6.85 -8.12
N ARG A 138 -8.81 6.75 -8.84
CA ARG A 138 -9.02 7.46 -10.12
C ARG A 138 -7.88 7.22 -11.12
N GLY A 139 -7.39 5.98 -11.18
CA GLY A 139 -6.32 5.55 -12.07
C GLY A 139 -4.89 5.93 -11.64
N SER A 140 -4.71 6.64 -10.52
CA SER A 140 -3.39 6.93 -9.96
C SER A 140 -3.06 5.98 -8.82
N VAL A 141 -1.88 5.37 -8.84
CA VAL A 141 -1.40 4.54 -7.74
C VAL A 141 -1.11 5.44 -6.53
N ILE A 142 -1.75 5.13 -5.40
CA ILE A 142 -1.59 5.88 -4.13
C ILE A 142 -0.84 5.08 -3.07
N TRP A 143 -0.71 3.77 -3.26
CA TRP A 143 0.07 2.90 -2.38
C TRP A 143 0.56 1.68 -3.15
N GLU A 144 1.77 1.22 -2.83
CA GLU A 144 2.35 0.00 -3.33
C GLU A 144 2.99 -0.83 -2.21
N GLY A 145 2.94 -2.14 -2.39
CA GLY A 145 3.63 -3.08 -1.52
C GLY A 145 4.30 -4.19 -2.31
N TYR A 146 5.39 -4.73 -1.79
CA TYR A 146 6.13 -5.80 -2.46
C TYR A 146 6.39 -6.95 -1.50
N TYR A 147 6.09 -8.17 -1.96
CA TYR A 147 6.37 -9.41 -1.26
C TYR A 147 7.43 -10.20 -2.03
N TYR A 148 8.64 -10.31 -1.48
CA TYR A 148 9.70 -11.12 -2.04
C TYR A 148 9.47 -12.61 -1.73
N LEU A 149 9.49 -13.45 -2.78
CA LEU A 149 9.14 -14.86 -2.68
C LEU A 149 10.32 -15.79 -2.41
N GLY A 150 11.57 -15.39 -2.72
CA GLY A 150 12.75 -16.26 -2.62
C GLY A 150 12.94 -17.20 -3.80
N TYR A 151 12.06 -17.15 -4.81
CA TYR A 151 12.14 -17.97 -6.02
C TYR A 151 11.59 -17.23 -7.23
N ALA A 152 12.04 -17.66 -8.41
CA ALA A 152 11.57 -17.09 -9.66
C ALA A 152 10.11 -17.46 -9.96
N SER A 153 9.32 -16.51 -10.40
CA SER A 153 7.93 -16.71 -10.81
C SER A 153 7.67 -16.16 -12.22
N GLY A 154 6.63 -16.65 -12.88
CA GLY A 154 6.20 -16.13 -14.18
C GLY A 154 5.58 -14.73 -14.01
N PRO A 155 6.19 -13.67 -14.56
CA PRO A 155 5.71 -12.31 -14.34
C PRO A 155 4.36 -12.09 -15.04
N THR A 156 3.45 -11.40 -14.36
CA THR A 156 2.13 -11.00 -14.89
C THR A 156 1.88 -9.50 -14.82
N CYS A 157 2.78 -8.75 -14.18
CA CYS A 157 2.78 -7.29 -14.25
C CYS A 157 3.02 -6.84 -15.71
N LYS A 158 2.34 -5.77 -16.13
CA LYS A 158 2.42 -5.21 -17.49
C LYS A 158 3.25 -3.93 -17.50
#